data_AF-A0A813IF94-F1
#
_entry.id   AF-A0A813IF94-F1
#
_cell.length_a   1.000
_cell.length_b   1.000
_cell.length_c   1.000
_cell.angle_alpha   90.00
_cell.angle_beta   90.00
_cell.angle_gamma   90.00
#
_symmetry.space_group_name_H-M   'P 1'
#
loop_
_entity.id
_entity.type
_entity.pdbx_description
1 polymer ?
#
loop_
_entity_poly.entity_id
_entity_poly.type
_entity_poly.pdbx_seq_one_letter_code
_entity_poly.pdbx_strand_id
1 'polypeptide(L)'
;AETSSHGSDREVLPEAGACLNSSHLAWLLLACMELCLLPASGLHGKNHNKYDAVFIGSKRLLGKKSKKAARYWRNVGLGFTTPKEAKEGNFVDKKCPFTGNVSIRGKILKGMCISTKMKRTIVIRRNYLHYIKKFHRFEKRHSNLAVHCSPAFEVTEGDIITAGQCRPLSKTVRFNTVK
;
A
#
# COMPACT_ATOMS: atom_id res chain seq x y z
N ALA A 1 71.61 -51.98 5.87
CA ALA A 1 71.57 -51.34 7.18
C ALA A 1 70.20 -50.69 7.28
N GLU A 2 69.18 -51.40 7.78
CA GLU A 2 68.89 -51.52 9.23
C GLU A 2 68.61 -50.15 9.86
N THR A 3 67.56 -49.85 10.64
CA THR A 3 66.27 -50.45 11.02
C THR A 3 65.68 -49.46 12.03
N SER A 4 64.37 -49.14 11.95
CA SER A 4 63.47 -48.93 13.12
C SER A 4 63.73 -47.66 13.99
N SER A 5 62.80 -46.97 14.66
CA SER A 5 61.48 -47.31 15.17
C SER A 5 60.82 -46.10 15.91
N HIS A 6 59.49 -46.16 16.12
CA HIS A 6 58.62 -45.44 17.10
C HIS A 6 58.51 -43.90 16.98
N GLY A 7 57.36 -43.22 17.09
CA GLY A 7 56.01 -43.47 17.61
C GLY A 7 55.51 -42.08 18.03
N SER A 8 54.34 -41.59 17.62
CA SER A 8 53.13 -41.65 18.44
C SER A 8 51.98 -40.97 17.70
N ASP A 9 50.87 -41.70 17.66
CA ASP A 9 49.54 -41.27 17.26
C ASP A 9 48.92 -40.24 18.23
N ARG A 10 47.84 -39.62 17.73
CA ARG A 10 46.73 -38.92 18.42
C ARG A 10 46.77 -37.39 18.32
N GLU A 11 46.36 -36.87 17.17
CA GLU A 11 45.55 -35.65 17.17
C GLU A 11 44.12 -35.99 17.58
N VAL A 12 43.72 -35.38 18.69
CA VAL A 12 42.46 -35.56 19.41
C VAL A 12 41.35 -34.82 18.66
N LEU A 13 40.30 -35.56 18.30
CA LEU A 13 38.99 -35.00 17.94
C LEU A 13 38.45 -34.19 19.12
N PRO A 14 38.05 -32.91 18.97
CA PRO A 14 37.32 -32.22 20.02
C PRO A 14 35.88 -32.75 20.06
N GLU A 15 35.51 -33.31 21.20
CA GLU A 15 34.16 -33.75 21.50
C GLU A 15 33.15 -32.59 21.41
N ALA A 16 31.98 -32.91 20.84
CA ALA A 16 30.81 -32.08 20.85
C ALA A 16 30.31 -31.88 22.29
N GLY A 17 30.42 -30.65 22.81
CA GLY A 17 29.97 -30.30 24.14
C GLY A 17 29.83 -28.80 24.34
N ALA A 18 29.12 -28.11 23.45
CA ALA A 18 28.76 -26.71 23.68
C ALA A 18 27.43 -26.62 24.44
N CYS A 19 27.53 -26.49 25.76
CA CYS A 19 26.44 -26.03 26.62
C CYS A 19 25.95 -24.67 26.10
N LEU A 20 24.73 -24.62 25.58
CA LEU A 20 24.07 -23.37 25.19
C LEU A 20 23.69 -22.59 26.45
N ASN A 21 24.40 -21.50 26.69
CA ASN A 21 24.18 -20.55 27.77
C ASN A 21 22.76 -19.96 27.65
N SER A 22 21.95 -20.05 28.72
CA SER A 22 20.57 -19.55 28.80
C SER A 22 20.37 -18.06 28.47
N SER A 23 21.43 -17.27 28.29
CA SER A 23 21.36 -15.86 27.92
C SER A 23 21.19 -15.62 26.41
N HIS A 24 21.61 -16.55 25.54
CA HIS A 24 21.48 -16.38 24.08
C HIS A 24 20.07 -16.72 23.56
N LEU A 25 19.35 -17.60 24.26
CA LEU A 25 17.95 -17.91 24.01
C LEU A 25 17.00 -16.76 24.42
N ALA A 26 17.37 -15.99 25.46
CA ALA A 26 16.58 -14.84 25.90
C ALA A 26 16.59 -13.68 24.87
N TRP A 27 17.73 -13.45 24.19
CA TRP A 27 17.84 -12.45 23.12
C TRP A 27 17.05 -12.83 21.86
N LEU A 28 17.01 -14.11 21.50
CA LEU A 28 16.18 -14.62 20.40
C LEU A 28 14.68 -14.52 20.71
N LEU A 29 14.28 -14.71 21.97
CA LEU A 29 12.88 -14.54 22.41
C LEU A 29 12.46 -13.06 22.47
N LEU A 30 13.33 -12.14 22.91
CA LEU A 30 13.04 -10.70 22.89
C LEU A 30 12.97 -10.15 21.46
N ALA A 31 13.87 -10.56 20.56
CA ALA A 31 13.81 -10.19 19.15
C ALA A 31 12.55 -10.74 18.44
N CYS A 32 12.05 -11.90 18.90
CA CYS A 32 10.77 -12.45 18.43
C CYS A 32 9.57 -11.61 18.92
N MET A 33 9.67 -10.98 20.09
CA MET A 33 8.60 -10.15 20.67
C MET A 33 8.50 -8.76 20.03
N GLU A 34 9.62 -8.17 19.58
CA GLU A 34 9.62 -6.86 18.89
C GLU A 34 9.27 -6.92 17.39
N LEU A 35 9.30 -8.10 16.76
CA LEU A 35 8.85 -8.29 15.37
C LEU A 35 7.33 -8.58 15.24
N CYS A 36 6.60 -8.69 16.35
CA CYS A 36 5.16 -8.95 16.35
C CYS A 36 4.29 -7.69 16.21
N LEU A 37 4.89 -6.48 16.17
CA LEU A 37 4.18 -5.23 15.87
C LEU A 37 4.43 -4.76 14.42
N LEU A 38 4.16 -5.62 13.43
CA LEU A 38 3.74 -5.12 12.12
C LEU A 38 2.21 -5.13 12.07
N PRO A 39 1.55 -3.98 11.85
CA PRO A 39 0.11 -3.95 11.69
C PRO A 39 -0.27 -4.74 10.44
N ALA A 40 -0.89 -5.90 10.66
CA ALA A 40 -1.57 -6.67 9.64
C ALA A 40 -2.69 -5.79 9.04
N SER A 41 -2.35 -5.04 7.99
CA SER A 41 -3.29 -4.18 7.28
C SER A 41 -4.31 -5.06 6.56
N GLY A 42 -5.49 -5.13 7.17
CA GLY A 42 -6.51 -6.14 6.91
C GLY A 42 -7.08 -6.16 5.49
N LEU A 43 -7.08 -7.36 4.91
CA LEU A 43 -8.06 -7.82 3.94
C LEU A 43 -8.92 -8.90 4.61
N HIS A 44 -9.97 -8.48 5.33
CA HIS A 44 -10.96 -9.43 5.86
C HIS A 44 -12.06 -9.66 4.82
N GLY A 45 -12.09 -10.88 4.29
CA GLY A 45 -13.06 -11.40 3.31
C GLY A 45 -12.38 -12.35 2.33
N LYS A 46 -12.62 -13.66 2.50
CA LYS A 46 -12.02 -14.76 1.72
C LYS A 46 -12.48 -14.73 0.25
N ASN A 47 -11.93 -13.81 -0.54
CA ASN A 47 -12.01 -13.79 -2.00
C ASN A 47 -10.63 -13.43 -2.55
N HIS A 48 -10.10 -14.24 -3.46
CA HIS A 48 -8.81 -13.98 -4.09
C HIS A 48 -8.93 -12.80 -5.06
N ASN A 49 -8.61 -11.61 -4.58
CA ASN A 49 -8.64 -10.39 -5.40
C ASN A 49 -7.46 -10.42 -6.38
N LYS A 50 -7.75 -10.56 -7.68
CA LYS A 50 -6.79 -10.47 -8.79
C LYS A 50 -7.04 -9.20 -9.61
N TYR A 51 -6.02 -8.74 -10.33
CA TYR A 51 -6.20 -7.69 -11.34
C TYR A 51 -6.86 -8.28 -12.58
N ASP A 52 -7.91 -7.64 -13.09
CA ASP A 52 -8.66 -8.15 -14.24
C ASP A 52 -7.82 -8.10 -15.54
N ALA A 53 -6.83 -7.20 -15.62
CA ALA A 53 -5.99 -7.00 -16.79
C ALA A 53 -4.66 -7.80 -16.79
N VAL A 54 -4.36 -8.56 -15.71
CA VAL A 54 -3.11 -9.34 -15.62
C VAL A 54 -3.41 -10.80 -15.37
N PHE A 55 -3.03 -11.65 -16.33
CA PHE A 55 -3.03 -13.09 -16.14
C PHE A 55 -1.75 -13.57 -15.45
N ILE A 56 -1.87 -13.92 -14.16
CA ILE A 56 -0.75 -14.38 -13.31
C ILE A 56 -0.21 -15.74 -13.77
N GLY A 57 -1.05 -16.60 -14.35
CA GLY A 57 -0.70 -17.98 -14.75
C GLY A 57 0.03 -18.10 -16.09
N SER A 58 0.55 -17.01 -16.66
CA SER A 58 1.24 -17.06 -17.95
C SER A 58 2.47 -17.96 -17.86
N LYS A 59 2.58 -18.97 -18.73
CA LYS A 59 3.72 -19.91 -18.78
C LYS A 59 5.07 -19.18 -18.85
N ARG A 60 5.11 -17.98 -19.46
CA ARG A 60 6.30 -17.11 -19.54
C ARG A 60 6.78 -16.56 -18.19
N LEU A 61 5.90 -16.45 -17.21
CA LEU A 61 6.19 -15.92 -15.87
C LEU A 61 6.53 -17.03 -14.86
N LEU A 62 6.03 -18.25 -15.07
CA LEU A 62 6.22 -19.38 -14.14
C LEU A 62 7.67 -19.90 -14.08
N GLY A 63 8.45 -19.72 -15.15
CA GLY A 63 9.85 -20.18 -15.23
C GLY A 63 10.91 -19.20 -14.72
N LYS A 64 10.53 -17.97 -14.31
CA LYS A 64 11.51 -16.95 -13.89
C LYS A 64 11.69 -16.97 -12.37
N LYS A 65 12.94 -17.13 -11.91
CA LYS A 65 13.32 -17.07 -10.48
C LYS A 65 13.02 -15.71 -9.83
N SER A 66 13.07 -14.62 -10.60
CA SER A 66 12.68 -13.28 -10.13
C SER A 66 11.17 -13.05 -10.29
N LYS A 67 10.41 -13.14 -9.19
CA LYS A 67 8.96 -12.88 -9.15
C LYS A 67 8.62 -11.38 -9.21
N LYS A 68 9.15 -10.60 -10.16
CA LYS A 68 8.55 -9.28 -10.44
C LYS A 68 7.19 -9.53 -11.09
N ALA A 69 6.15 -9.53 -10.27
CA ALA A 69 4.78 -9.72 -10.74
C ALA A 69 4.45 -8.63 -11.76
N ALA A 70 4.07 -9.02 -12.98
CA ALA A 70 3.60 -8.08 -13.98
C ALA A 70 2.41 -7.32 -13.39
N ARG A 71 2.56 -6.02 -13.12
CA ARG A 71 1.50 -5.19 -12.54
C ARG A 71 0.90 -4.31 -13.63
N TYR A 72 -0.43 -4.29 -13.70
CA TYR A 72 -1.13 -3.38 -14.60
C TYR A 72 -1.20 -2.00 -13.96
N TRP A 73 -0.76 -1.00 -14.71
CA TRP A 73 -0.92 0.41 -14.38
C TRP A 73 -1.22 1.17 -15.66
N ARG A 74 -1.92 2.29 -15.52
CA ARG A 74 -2.22 3.19 -16.63
C ARG A 74 -2.05 4.63 -16.22
N ASN A 75 -1.80 5.46 -17.22
CA ASN A 75 -1.86 6.91 -17.06
C ASN A 75 -3.33 7.36 -17.12
N VAL A 76 -3.72 8.26 -16.23
CA VAL A 76 -5.08 8.81 -16.12
C VAL A 76 -5.27 9.98 -17.10
N GLY A 77 -4.18 10.58 -17.58
CA GLY A 77 -4.21 11.79 -18.41
C GLY A 77 -4.37 13.07 -17.58
N LEU A 78 -4.71 14.18 -18.24
CA LEU A 78 -4.98 15.49 -17.60
C LEU A 78 -3.79 16.11 -16.83
N GLY A 79 -2.56 15.74 -17.20
CA GLY A 79 -1.33 16.29 -16.60
C GLY A 79 -0.97 15.73 -15.22
N PHE A 80 -1.65 14.68 -14.76
CA PHE A 80 -1.34 14.03 -13.49
C PHE A 80 -0.23 12.97 -13.63
N THR A 81 0.72 13.01 -12.71
CA THR A 81 1.77 12.00 -12.63
C THR A 81 1.26 10.75 -11.92
N THR A 82 1.49 9.58 -12.51
CA THR A 82 1.23 8.29 -11.86
C THR A 82 2.12 8.13 -10.62
N PRO A 83 1.57 7.84 -9.42
CA PRO A 83 2.36 7.70 -8.21
C PRO A 83 3.27 6.45 -8.28
N LYS A 84 4.42 6.51 -7.60
CA LYS A 84 5.40 5.41 -7.57
C LYS A 84 4.79 4.15 -6.96
N GLU A 85 4.01 4.30 -5.89
CA GLU A 85 3.30 3.21 -5.23
C GLU A 85 2.32 2.47 -6.15
N ALA A 86 1.71 3.16 -7.13
CA ALA A 86 0.83 2.47 -8.09
C ALA A 86 1.61 1.64 -9.11
N LYS A 87 2.87 1.99 -9.40
CA LYS A 87 3.75 1.24 -10.30
C LYS A 87 4.39 0.04 -9.61
N GLU A 88 4.88 0.24 -8.40
CA GLU A 88 5.76 -0.72 -7.71
C GLU A 88 5.10 -1.40 -6.51
N GLY A 89 4.07 -0.79 -5.92
CA GLY A 89 3.42 -1.30 -4.72
C GLY A 89 2.75 -2.65 -4.95
N ASN A 90 2.22 -3.24 -3.88
CA ASN A 90 1.48 -4.51 -3.94
C ASN A 90 0.11 -4.36 -3.27
N PHE A 91 -0.88 -3.91 -4.04
CA PHE A 91 -2.25 -3.70 -3.55
C PHE A 91 -3.25 -3.94 -4.68
N VAL A 92 -4.32 -4.66 -4.39
CA VAL A 92 -5.38 -4.90 -5.37
C VAL A 92 -6.56 -3.99 -5.07
N ASP A 93 -6.78 -3.02 -5.96
CA ASP A 93 -7.93 -2.13 -5.92
C ASP A 93 -8.51 -1.90 -7.32
N LYS A 94 -9.72 -2.40 -7.54
CA LYS A 94 -10.44 -2.25 -8.81
C LYS A 94 -11.00 -0.83 -9.01
N LYS A 95 -11.15 -0.07 -7.93
CA LYS A 95 -11.69 1.30 -7.93
C LYS A 95 -10.63 2.36 -8.18
N CYS A 96 -9.35 2.00 -8.07
CA CYS A 96 -8.22 2.91 -8.29
C CYS A 96 -8.19 3.45 -9.74
N PRO A 97 -7.90 4.74 -9.95
CA PRO A 97 -7.77 5.29 -11.30
C PRO A 97 -6.50 4.81 -12.01
N PHE A 98 -5.41 4.45 -11.33
CA PHE A 98 -4.15 4.03 -11.95
C PHE A 98 -4.08 2.53 -12.23
N THR A 99 -4.54 1.70 -11.30
CA THR A 99 -4.44 0.22 -11.41
C THR A 99 -5.78 -0.43 -11.80
N GLY A 100 -6.90 0.28 -11.64
CA GLY A 100 -8.23 -0.21 -12.00
C GLY A 100 -8.75 0.36 -13.32
N ASN A 101 -9.97 -0.06 -13.70
CA ASN A 101 -10.68 0.40 -14.91
C ASN A 101 -11.66 1.56 -14.60
N VAL A 102 -11.20 2.59 -13.86
CA VAL A 102 -12.02 3.75 -13.48
C VAL A 102 -11.51 5.03 -14.14
N SER A 103 -12.11 5.44 -15.25
CA SER A 103 -11.75 6.70 -15.90
C SER A 103 -12.16 7.93 -15.08
N ILE A 104 -11.24 8.89 -14.99
CA ILE A 104 -11.52 10.23 -14.47
C ILE A 104 -12.08 11.07 -15.62
N ARG A 105 -13.21 11.74 -15.39
CA ARG A 105 -13.88 12.57 -16.40
C ARG A 105 -14.66 13.71 -15.76
N GLY A 106 -14.70 14.86 -16.43
CA GLY A 106 -15.47 16.01 -15.97
C GLY A 106 -14.72 16.83 -14.92
N LYS A 107 -15.33 16.99 -13.75
CA LYS A 107 -14.87 17.97 -12.75
C LYS A 107 -13.65 17.47 -11.98
N ILE A 108 -12.65 18.34 -11.83
CA ILE A 108 -11.53 18.17 -10.90
C ILE A 108 -11.74 19.15 -9.75
N LEU A 109 -11.80 18.64 -8.53
CA LEU A 109 -12.07 19.40 -7.32
C LEU A 109 -10.86 19.36 -6.41
N LYS A 110 -10.57 20.48 -5.76
CA LYS A 110 -9.62 20.57 -4.66
C LYS A 110 -10.36 20.83 -3.37
N GLY A 111 -9.92 20.21 -2.28
CA GLY A 111 -10.46 20.45 -0.94
C GLY A 111 -9.61 19.81 0.14
N MET A 112 -9.96 20.11 1.39
CA MET A 112 -9.22 19.60 2.55
C MET A 112 -9.79 18.28 3.04
N CYS A 113 -8.94 17.36 3.45
CA CYS A 113 -9.34 16.13 4.11
C CYS A 113 -9.90 16.45 5.50
N ILE A 114 -11.16 16.07 5.79
CA ILE A 114 -11.71 16.16 7.14
C ILE A 114 -11.41 14.89 7.92
N SER A 115 -11.66 13.74 7.30
CA SER A 115 -11.58 12.45 8.00
C SER A 115 -11.25 11.31 7.05
N THR A 116 -10.46 10.38 7.57
CA THR A 116 -9.98 9.18 6.88
C THR A 116 -10.45 7.88 7.55
N LYS A 117 -11.55 7.96 8.32
CA LYS A 117 -12.06 6.85 9.15
C LYS A 117 -12.59 5.66 8.35
N MET A 118 -12.99 5.86 7.09
CA MET A 118 -13.58 4.81 6.26
C MET A 118 -12.52 4.04 5.49
N LYS A 119 -12.76 2.75 5.23
CA LYS A 119 -11.86 1.93 4.41
C LYS A 119 -11.77 2.48 2.99
N ARG A 120 -10.58 2.95 2.60
CA ARG A 120 -10.24 3.42 1.24
C ARG A 120 -11.17 4.55 0.73
N THR A 121 -11.77 5.33 1.64
CA THR A 121 -12.62 6.48 1.29
C THR A 121 -12.39 7.58 2.29
N ILE A 122 -12.28 8.80 1.80
CA ILE A 122 -12.02 10.00 2.58
C ILE A 122 -13.14 11.01 2.37
N VAL A 123 -13.38 11.85 3.37
CA VAL A 123 -14.36 12.94 3.27
C VAL A 123 -13.61 14.24 3.08
N ILE A 124 -13.84 14.88 1.93
CA ILE A 124 -13.24 16.17 1.58
C ILE A 124 -14.23 17.29 1.87
N ARG A 125 -13.75 18.38 2.50
CA ARG A 125 -14.48 19.64 2.65
C ARG A 125 -14.08 20.64 1.59
N ARG A 126 -15.07 21.32 1.03
CA ARG A 126 -14.87 22.52 0.22
C ARG A 126 -15.62 23.67 0.86
N ASN A 127 -14.87 24.62 1.40
CA ASN A 127 -15.41 25.87 1.90
C ASN A 127 -15.51 26.87 0.73
N TYR A 128 -16.64 27.56 0.62
CA TYR A 128 -16.85 28.60 -0.39
C TYR A 128 -17.70 29.73 0.20
N LEU A 129 -17.55 30.91 -0.36
CA LEU A 129 -18.34 32.09 0.02
C LEU A 129 -19.54 32.18 -0.91
N HIS A 130 -20.74 32.16 -0.33
CA HIS A 130 -21.99 32.34 -1.06
C HIS A 130 -22.40 33.81 -0.98
N TYR A 131 -22.64 34.45 -2.13
CA TYR A 131 -23.06 35.85 -2.19
C TYR A 131 -24.57 36.00 -2.00
N ILE A 132 -24.99 36.85 -1.05
CA ILE A 132 -26.39 37.18 -0.82
C ILE A 132 -26.72 38.50 -1.51
N LYS A 133 -27.43 38.40 -2.64
CA LYS A 133 -27.77 39.55 -3.51
C LYS A 133 -28.48 40.69 -2.77
N LYS A 134 -29.40 40.37 -1.86
CA LYS A 134 -30.20 41.37 -1.12
C LYS A 134 -29.35 42.28 -0.21
N PHE A 135 -28.32 41.73 0.42
CA PHE A 135 -27.53 42.45 1.43
C PHE A 135 -26.12 42.81 0.94
N HIS A 136 -25.76 42.43 -0.29
CA HIS A 136 -24.42 42.58 -0.85
C HIS A 136 -23.30 42.03 0.05
N ARG A 137 -23.59 40.97 0.83
CA ARG A 137 -22.67 40.32 1.79
C ARG A 137 -22.40 38.87 1.39
N PHE A 138 -21.29 38.32 1.87
CA PHE A 138 -20.92 36.92 1.67
C PHE A 138 -21.16 36.09 2.94
N GLU A 139 -21.71 34.89 2.77
CA GLU A 139 -21.90 33.88 3.82
C GLU A 139 -20.91 32.72 3.61
N LYS A 140 -20.30 32.22 4.69
CA LYS A 140 -19.44 31.04 4.63
C LYS A 140 -20.29 29.78 4.53
N ARG A 141 -20.16 29.03 3.44
CA ARG A 141 -20.77 27.70 3.28
C ARG A 141 -19.71 26.64 3.06
N HIS A 142 -20.11 25.41 3.31
CA HIS A 142 -19.25 24.25 3.04
C HIS A 142 -20.05 23.13 2.40
N SER A 143 -19.36 22.32 1.62
CA SER A 143 -19.88 21.09 1.05
C SER A 143 -18.92 19.95 1.36
N ASN A 144 -19.49 18.82 1.80
CA ASN A 144 -18.74 17.60 2.08
C ASN A 144 -18.92 16.63 0.92
N LEU A 145 -17.82 16.03 0.49
CA LEU A 145 -17.78 15.10 -0.63
C LEU A 145 -17.06 13.83 -0.21
N ALA A 146 -17.66 12.68 -0.48
CA ALA A 146 -17.02 11.39 -0.29
C ALA A 146 -16.16 11.05 -1.52
N VAL A 147 -14.88 10.74 -1.28
CA VAL A 147 -13.88 10.49 -2.32
C VAL A 147 -13.22 9.15 -2.07
N HIS A 148 -13.12 8.32 -3.09
CA HIS A 148 -12.36 7.06 -3.00
C HIS A 148 -10.87 7.38 -2.96
N CYS A 149 -10.18 6.87 -1.95
CA CYS A 149 -8.73 6.97 -1.84
C CYS A 149 -8.11 5.62 -2.22
N SER A 150 -7.33 5.61 -3.30
CA SER A 150 -6.49 4.46 -3.61
C SER A 150 -5.45 4.29 -2.50
N PRO A 151 -5.06 3.07 -2.13
CA PRO A 151 -3.97 2.82 -1.18
C PRO A 151 -2.56 3.14 -1.76
N ALA A 152 -2.50 3.93 -2.83
CA ALA A 152 -1.26 4.49 -3.39
C ALA A 152 -0.98 5.91 -2.87
N PHE A 153 -1.87 6.38 -2.01
CA PHE A 153 -1.79 7.68 -1.36
C PHE A 153 -2.04 7.45 0.11
N GLU A 154 -1.04 7.79 0.91
CA GLU A 154 -1.20 7.95 2.34
C GLU A 154 -1.74 9.35 2.59
N VAL A 155 -2.92 9.45 3.19
CA VAL A 155 -3.63 10.70 3.40
C VAL A 155 -3.87 10.88 4.88
N THR A 156 -3.53 12.06 5.39
CA THR A 156 -3.77 12.48 6.76
C THR A 156 -4.91 13.51 6.82
N GLU A 157 -5.45 13.73 8.02
CA GLU A 157 -6.49 14.75 8.22
C GLU A 157 -5.86 16.14 8.09
N GLY A 158 -6.49 17.05 7.34
CA GLY A 158 -5.97 18.39 7.04
C GLY A 158 -5.28 18.53 5.68
N ASP A 159 -4.95 17.43 5.00
CA ASP A 159 -4.27 17.48 3.70
C ASP A 159 -5.13 18.10 2.59
N ILE A 160 -4.50 18.83 1.66
CA ILE A 160 -5.15 19.37 0.48
C ILE A 160 -5.08 18.34 -0.64
N ILE A 161 -6.25 17.78 -0.98
CA ILE A 161 -6.38 16.71 -1.95
C ILE A 161 -7.01 17.24 -3.23
N THR A 162 -6.56 16.70 -4.37
CA THR A 162 -7.18 16.86 -5.67
C THR A 162 -7.96 15.59 -6.03
N ALA A 163 -9.27 15.73 -6.14
CA ALA A 163 -10.19 14.67 -6.51
C ALA A 163 -10.70 14.85 -7.95
N GLY A 164 -10.69 13.79 -8.73
CA GLY A 164 -11.28 13.73 -10.06
C GLY A 164 -12.64 13.05 -10.04
N GLN A 165 -13.60 13.60 -10.78
CA GLN A 165 -14.91 12.97 -10.96
C GLN A 165 -14.78 11.64 -11.73
N CYS A 166 -15.55 10.65 -11.32
CA CYS A 166 -15.53 9.31 -11.90
C CYS A 166 -16.95 8.78 -12.14
N ARG A 167 -17.08 7.53 -12.60
CA ARG A 167 -18.38 6.83 -12.61
C ARG A 167 -18.82 6.59 -11.15
N PRO A 168 -20.12 6.48 -10.85
CA PRO A 168 -20.55 6.11 -9.50
C PRO A 168 -19.90 4.80 -9.06
N LEU A 169 -19.18 4.82 -7.94
CA LEU A 169 -18.52 3.65 -7.35
C LEU A 169 -19.31 3.07 -6.17
N SER A 170 -20.09 3.93 -5.51
CA SER A 170 -21.01 3.59 -4.44
C SER A 170 -22.17 4.59 -4.44
N LYS A 171 -23.07 4.50 -3.44
CA LYS A 171 -24.19 5.43 -3.27
C LYS A 171 -23.75 6.90 -3.25
N THR A 172 -22.64 7.19 -2.57
CA THR A 172 -22.14 8.55 -2.35
C THR A 172 -20.86 8.86 -3.11
N VAL A 173 -20.02 7.85 -3.37
CA VAL A 173 -18.69 8.05 -3.95
C VAL A 173 -18.79 8.15 -5.47
N ARG A 174 -18.53 9.37 -5.96
CA ARG A 174 -18.49 9.74 -7.40
C ARG A 174 -17.18 10.44 -7.78
N PHE A 175 -16.24 10.48 -6.85
CA PHE A 175 -14.94 11.13 -7.01
C PHE A 175 -13.83 10.19 -6.51
N ASN A 176 -12.66 10.28 -7.14
CA ASN A 176 -11.46 9.54 -6.76
C ASN A 176 -10.30 10.51 -6.52
N THR A 177 -9.41 10.17 -5.59
CA THR A 177 -8.16 10.89 -5.37
C THR A 177 -7.21 10.71 -6.56
N VAL A 178 -6.63 11.81 -7.01
CA VAL A 178 -5.66 11.84 -8.12
C VAL A 178 -4.31 12.42 -7.67
N LYS A 179 -4.32 13.36 -6.73
CA LYS A 179 -3.13 13.96 -6.11
C LYS A 179 -3.44 14.38 -4.68
#